data_AF-A0A8H6AMJ7-F1
#
_entry.id   AF-A0A8H6AMJ7-F1
#
_cell.length_a   1.000
_cell.length_b   1.000
_cell.length_c   1.000
_cell.angle_alpha   90.00
_cell.angle_beta   90.00
_cell.angle_gamma   90.00
#
_symmetry.space_group_name_H-M   'P 1'
#
loop_
_entity.id
_entity.type
_entity.pdbx_description
1 polymer ?
#
loop_
_entity_poly.entity_id
_entity_poly.type
_entity_poly.pdbx_seq_one_letter_code
_entity_poly.pdbx_strand_id
1 'polypeptide(L)'
;MNSMTRLPKTYLFLFLYIPSVLADDTKSNIFSTEASCYSLPYGGWGFFSHAITYYTVIVLCCNRRPGMPWAEREEDSTWNKVLAVAHLLMTLPPAIKTMVSCSHAWQFESIAAMKLALSLSSGFIAIFPSPWWLLLYLPGVIAGTAGTISLASSNFTNTMLTVTAVFGGVSLACCIASIIISCYLLGSEKGDNLNSGVLALFSFYTVSIPVCVVFGALYSDWVLAIAADNLTGYPTDESDLVQALWVLYMIGKRLSLLTI
;
A
#
# COMPACT_ATOMS: atom_id res chain seq x y z
N MET A 1 -32.34 -20.69 -35.63
CA MET A 1 -32.70 -19.78 -34.53
C MET A 1 -31.43 -19.43 -33.77
N ASN A 2 -30.89 -18.23 -34.04
CA ASN A 2 -29.62 -17.75 -33.50
C ASN A 2 -29.80 -17.24 -32.06
N SER A 3 -29.22 -17.94 -31.09
CA SER A 3 -29.09 -17.44 -29.73
C SER A 3 -27.82 -16.58 -29.65
N MET A 4 -27.99 -15.27 -29.86
CA MET A 4 -26.93 -14.28 -29.79
C MET A 4 -26.77 -13.86 -28.31
N THR A 5 -25.69 -14.31 -27.69
CA THR A 5 -25.29 -14.02 -26.30
C THR A 5 -24.92 -12.53 -26.17
N ARG A 6 -25.82 -11.71 -25.62
CA ARG A 6 -25.49 -10.38 -25.12
C ARG A 6 -24.77 -10.51 -23.78
N LEU A 7 -23.44 -10.47 -23.81
CA LEU A 7 -22.63 -10.12 -22.65
C LEU A 7 -22.85 -8.62 -22.29
N PRO A 8 -23.02 -8.26 -21.02
CA PRO A 8 -23.25 -6.88 -20.62
C PRO A 8 -21.94 -6.08 -20.70
N LYS A 9 -21.90 -5.10 -21.62
CA LYS A 9 -20.84 -4.08 -21.79
C LYS A 9 -20.76 -3.06 -20.62
N THR A 10 -21.29 -3.38 -19.45
CA THR A 10 -21.52 -2.39 -18.37
C THR A 10 -20.33 -2.22 -17.42
N TYR A 11 -19.34 -3.12 -17.42
CA TYR A 11 -18.22 -3.05 -16.47
C TYR A 11 -17.00 -2.26 -16.98
N LEU A 12 -16.88 -1.99 -18.28
CA LEU A 12 -15.71 -1.26 -18.81
C LEU A 12 -15.84 0.27 -18.70
N PHE A 13 -17.05 0.79 -18.43
CA PHE A 13 -17.29 2.23 -18.30
C PHE A 13 -17.24 2.77 -16.87
N LEU A 14 -17.08 1.90 -15.86
CA LEU A 14 -17.05 2.34 -14.46
C LEU A 14 -15.74 3.06 -14.07
N PHE A 15 -14.68 2.93 -14.87
CA PHE A 15 -13.41 3.65 -14.66
C PHE A 15 -13.36 5.06 -15.29
N LEU A 16 -14.36 5.45 -16.10
CA LEU A 16 -14.36 6.73 -16.81
C LEU A 16 -15.44 7.71 -16.34
N TYR A 17 -16.24 7.34 -15.33
CA TYR A 17 -17.17 8.29 -14.70
C TYR A 17 -16.42 9.08 -13.62
N ILE A 18 -15.49 9.93 -14.03
CA ILE A 18 -15.00 11.04 -13.20
C ILE A 18 -16.00 12.16 -13.41
N PRO A 19 -16.92 12.43 -12.46
CA PRO A 19 -17.75 13.60 -12.59
C PRO A 19 -16.82 14.81 -12.46
N SER A 20 -16.75 15.61 -13.51
CA SER A 20 -16.17 16.94 -13.52
C SER A 20 -16.99 17.85 -12.60
N VAL A 21 -16.84 17.66 -11.29
CA VAL A 21 -17.38 18.53 -10.25
C VAL A 21 -16.31 19.56 -9.97
N LEU A 22 -16.62 20.83 -10.26
CA LEU A 22 -15.78 21.94 -9.88
C LEU A 22 -15.41 21.80 -8.39
N ALA A 23 -14.11 21.81 -8.10
CA ALA A 23 -13.60 21.93 -6.75
C ALA A 23 -14.09 23.25 -6.16
N ASP A 24 -15.02 23.16 -5.21
CA ASP A 24 -15.43 24.26 -4.36
C ASP A 24 -14.41 24.33 -3.21
N ASP A 25 -13.75 25.47 -3.04
CA ASP A 25 -12.76 25.72 -1.96
C ASP A 25 -13.33 25.48 -0.56
N THR A 26 -14.65 25.45 -0.41
CA THR A 26 -15.31 25.10 0.85
C THR A 26 -15.06 23.64 1.24
N LYS A 27 -14.92 22.73 0.25
CA LYS A 27 -14.71 21.29 0.50
C LYS A 27 -13.29 20.97 0.93
N SER A 28 -12.28 21.70 0.45
CA SER A 28 -10.88 21.46 0.82
C SER A 28 -10.64 21.73 2.31
N ASN A 29 -11.24 22.79 2.86
CA ASN A 29 -11.16 23.13 4.27
C ASN A 29 -11.78 22.06 5.20
N ILE A 30 -12.86 21.40 4.74
CA ILE A 30 -13.51 20.32 5.50
C ILE A 30 -12.58 19.11 5.59
N PHE A 31 -11.99 18.68 4.48
CA PHE A 31 -11.09 17.51 4.47
C PHE A 31 -9.79 17.73 5.24
N SER A 32 -9.23 18.94 5.17
CA SER A 32 -8.06 19.29 5.99
C SER A 32 -8.37 19.20 7.48
N THR A 33 -9.56 19.68 7.88
CA THR A 33 -10.03 19.57 9.27
C THR A 33 -10.25 18.11 9.67
N GLU A 34 -10.86 17.29 8.82
CA GLU A 34 -11.04 15.85 9.07
C GLU A 34 -9.70 15.09 9.13
N ALA A 35 -8.71 15.49 8.33
CA ALA A 35 -7.38 14.88 8.31
C ALA A 35 -6.60 15.06 9.62
N SER A 36 -6.98 16.02 10.48
CA SER A 36 -6.37 16.21 11.81
C SER A 36 -6.49 14.97 12.72
N CYS A 37 -7.50 14.12 12.51
CA CYS A 37 -7.62 12.86 13.25
C CYS A 37 -6.50 11.86 12.91
N TYR A 38 -5.83 12.03 11.76
CA TYR A 38 -4.94 11.06 11.17
C TYR A 38 -3.49 11.22 11.67
N SER A 39 -3.10 10.40 12.65
CA SER A 39 -1.77 10.53 13.30
C SER A 39 -0.65 9.67 12.70
N LEU A 40 -0.94 8.81 11.73
CA LEU A 40 0.08 7.96 11.12
C LEU A 40 0.91 8.73 10.08
N PRO A 41 2.18 8.36 9.84
CA PRO A 41 2.99 9.02 8.81
C PRO A 41 2.40 8.87 7.41
N TYR A 42 2.28 9.98 6.68
CA TYR A 42 1.87 10.08 5.28
C TYR A 42 2.81 11.04 4.53
N GLY A 43 2.48 11.43 3.30
CA GLY A 43 3.31 12.34 2.49
C GLY A 43 4.72 11.82 2.26
N GLY A 44 5.70 12.73 2.24
CA GLY A 44 7.10 12.37 2.01
C GLY A 44 7.64 11.34 3.03
N TRP A 45 7.33 11.51 4.32
CA TRP A 45 7.77 10.58 5.36
C TRP A 45 7.06 9.22 5.27
N GLY A 46 5.76 9.22 4.98
CA GLY A 46 4.99 8.00 4.74
C GLY A 46 5.53 7.21 3.55
N PHE A 47 5.74 7.91 2.42
CA PHE A 47 6.28 7.33 1.19
C PHE A 47 7.64 6.67 1.43
N PHE A 48 8.58 7.42 2.04
CA PHE A 48 9.90 6.89 2.37
C PHE A 48 9.80 5.68 3.31
N SER A 49 8.88 5.74 4.27
CA SER A 49 8.63 4.65 5.20
C SER A 49 8.09 3.39 4.54
N HIS A 50 7.15 3.52 3.60
CA HIS A 50 6.65 2.39 2.83
C HIS A 50 7.72 1.79 1.92
N ALA A 51 8.52 2.62 1.23
CA ALA A 51 9.60 2.15 0.38
C ALA A 51 10.60 1.27 1.15
N ILE A 52 11.04 1.73 2.33
CA ILE A 52 11.92 0.96 3.22
C ILE A 52 11.23 -0.31 3.74
N THR A 53 9.96 -0.22 4.11
CA THR A 53 9.20 -1.38 4.62
C THR A 53 9.10 -2.46 3.55
N TYR A 54 8.78 -2.11 2.31
CA TYR A 54 8.73 -3.07 1.20
C TYR A 54 10.07 -3.68 0.91
N TYR A 55 11.14 -2.88 0.86
CA TYR A 55 12.50 -3.39 0.75
C TYR A 55 12.81 -4.42 1.86
N THR A 56 12.51 -4.08 3.12
CA THR A 56 12.76 -4.96 4.28
C THR A 56 12.01 -6.28 4.13
N VAL A 57 10.72 -6.21 3.79
CA VAL A 57 9.86 -7.39 3.62
C VAL A 57 10.37 -8.28 2.48
N ILE A 58 10.74 -7.70 1.33
CA ILE A 58 11.28 -8.45 0.19
C ILE A 58 12.56 -9.19 0.60
N VAL A 59 13.49 -8.50 1.27
CA VAL A 59 14.77 -9.10 1.70
C VAL A 59 14.54 -10.22 2.74
N LEU A 60 13.61 -10.03 3.68
CA LEU A 60 13.23 -11.05 4.66
C LEU A 60 12.59 -12.27 4.00
N CYS A 61 11.73 -12.08 2.98
CA CYS A 61 11.16 -13.17 2.20
C CYS A 61 12.22 -13.96 1.41
N CYS A 62 13.36 -13.34 1.09
CA CYS A 62 14.51 -14.01 0.48
C CYS A 62 15.44 -14.69 1.49
N ASN A 63 15.05 -14.78 2.76
CA ASN A 63 15.87 -15.32 3.87
C ASN A 63 17.24 -14.61 4.03
N ARG A 64 17.27 -13.31 3.76
CA ARG A 64 18.45 -12.46 3.91
C ARG A 64 18.20 -11.41 4.98
N ARG A 65 19.26 -10.92 5.61
CA ARG A 65 19.15 -9.77 6.51
C ARG A 65 19.04 -8.46 5.71
N PRO A 66 18.14 -7.52 6.07
CA PRO A 66 17.95 -6.25 5.35
C PRO A 66 19.14 -5.30 5.40
N GLY A 67 19.94 -5.39 6.46
CA GLY A 67 21.17 -4.62 6.62
C GLY A 67 22.31 -5.15 5.74
N MET A 68 23.09 -4.27 5.14
CA MET A 68 24.33 -4.66 4.46
C MET A 68 25.37 -5.18 5.47
N PRO A 69 26.17 -6.20 5.13
CA PRO A 69 26.13 -6.99 3.90
C PRO A 69 25.03 -8.05 4.00
N TRP A 70 24.18 -8.19 2.96
CA TRP A 70 23.01 -9.10 2.85
C TRP A 70 23.34 -10.60 3.06
N ALA A 71 23.75 -10.94 4.27
CA ALA A 71 24.06 -12.30 4.68
C ALA A 71 22.76 -13.08 4.86
N GLU A 72 22.92 -14.40 4.96
CA GLU A 72 21.83 -15.29 5.33
C GLU A 72 21.39 -14.95 6.75
N ARG A 73 20.07 -14.97 6.92
CA ARG A 73 19.42 -14.64 8.18
C ARG A 73 19.50 -15.83 9.14
N GLU A 74 19.69 -15.56 10.42
CA GLU A 74 19.58 -16.59 11.45
C GLU A 74 18.10 -16.81 11.82
N GLU A 75 17.52 -17.91 11.34
CA GLU A 75 16.08 -18.21 11.47
C GLU A 75 15.64 -18.30 12.94
N ASP A 76 16.45 -18.91 13.80
CA ASP A 76 16.12 -19.16 15.20
C ASP A 76 16.60 -18.08 16.17
N SER A 77 17.12 -16.96 15.67
CA SER A 77 17.64 -15.89 16.52
C SER A 77 16.54 -15.30 17.42
N THR A 78 16.77 -15.35 18.73
CA THR A 78 15.89 -14.73 19.74
C THR A 78 15.83 -13.20 19.54
N TRP A 79 16.92 -12.60 19.06
CA TRP A 79 16.99 -11.18 18.75
C TRP A 79 15.97 -10.78 17.67
N ASN A 80 15.86 -11.57 16.59
CA ASN A 80 14.88 -11.33 15.53
C ASN A 80 13.43 -11.36 16.06
N LYS A 81 13.13 -12.30 16.96
CA LYS A 81 11.81 -12.42 17.60
C LYS A 81 11.52 -11.21 18.51
N VAL A 82 12.50 -10.77 19.31
CA VAL A 82 12.37 -9.58 20.18
C VAL A 82 12.12 -8.32 19.36
N LEU A 83 12.90 -8.10 18.29
CA LEU A 83 12.73 -6.95 17.40
C LEU A 83 11.35 -6.96 16.72
N ALA A 84 10.86 -8.13 16.32
CA ALA A 84 9.54 -8.25 15.70
C ALA A 84 8.39 -7.96 16.68
N VAL A 85 8.49 -8.45 17.93
CA VAL A 85 7.53 -8.12 18.98
C VAL A 85 7.57 -6.62 19.30
N ALA A 86 8.76 -6.05 19.42
CA ALA A 86 8.93 -4.62 19.65
C ALA A 86 8.35 -3.77 18.49
N HIS A 87 8.57 -4.17 17.23
CA HIS A 87 7.93 -3.56 16.06
C HIS A 87 6.42 -3.53 16.26
N LEU A 88 5.78 -4.68 16.48
CA LEU A 88 4.33 -4.75 16.65
C LEU A 88 3.84 -3.87 17.80
N LEU A 89 4.50 -3.91 18.97
CA LEU A 89 4.12 -3.07 20.12
C LEU A 89 4.25 -1.56 19.83
N MET A 90 5.19 -1.15 18.98
CA MET A 90 5.39 0.26 18.63
C MET A 90 4.46 0.73 17.50
N THR A 91 4.05 -0.15 16.58
CA THR A 91 3.21 0.23 15.43
C THR A 91 1.71 0.02 15.63
N LEU A 92 1.30 -1.00 16.40
CA LEU A 92 -0.12 -1.31 16.59
C LEU A 92 -0.87 -0.20 17.36
N PRO A 93 -0.38 0.32 18.51
CA PRO A 93 -1.12 1.32 19.26
C PRO A 93 -1.37 2.63 18.49
N PRO A 94 -0.37 3.24 17.80
CA PRO A 94 -0.62 4.43 16.96
C PRO A 94 -1.63 4.17 15.85
N ALA A 95 -1.59 2.99 15.23
CA ALA A 95 -2.51 2.64 14.15
C ALA A 95 -3.95 2.44 14.66
N ILE A 96 -4.13 1.71 15.77
CA ILE A 96 -5.43 1.52 16.42
C ILE A 96 -5.99 2.86 16.88
N LYS A 97 -5.17 3.70 17.54
CA LYS A 97 -5.60 5.05 17.94
C LYS A 97 -6.09 5.85 16.74
N THR A 98 -5.36 5.81 15.62
CA THR A 98 -5.76 6.53 14.39
C THR A 98 -7.09 6.01 13.85
N MET A 99 -7.30 4.70 13.81
CA MET A 99 -8.58 4.12 13.38
C MET A 99 -9.74 4.56 14.28
N VAL A 100 -9.55 4.57 15.60
CA VAL A 100 -10.57 5.01 16.56
C VAL A 100 -10.85 6.52 16.43
N SER A 101 -9.81 7.34 16.31
CA SER A 101 -9.96 8.79 16.14
C SER A 101 -10.66 9.17 14.82
N CYS A 102 -10.36 8.43 13.75
CA CYS A 102 -10.91 8.67 12.42
C CYS A 102 -12.15 7.81 12.10
N SER A 103 -12.80 7.20 13.08
CA SER A 103 -13.96 6.30 12.86
C SER A 103 -15.18 6.99 12.25
N HIS A 104 -15.20 8.32 12.22
CA HIS A 104 -16.25 9.12 11.58
C HIS A 104 -16.04 9.26 10.06
N ALA A 105 -14.84 8.98 9.55
CA ALA A 105 -14.47 9.13 8.16
C ALA A 105 -13.79 7.84 7.64
N TRP A 106 -14.59 6.96 7.06
CA TRP A 106 -14.21 5.61 6.65
C TRP A 106 -13.01 5.59 5.68
N GLN A 107 -12.78 6.65 4.90
CA GLN A 107 -11.64 6.77 4.01
C GLN A 107 -10.32 6.77 4.80
N PHE A 108 -10.22 7.58 5.85
CA PHE A 108 -9.05 7.65 6.70
C PHE A 108 -8.88 6.38 7.54
N GLU A 109 -9.99 5.83 8.06
CA GLU A 109 -10.00 4.58 8.82
C GLU A 109 -9.45 3.41 7.97
N SER A 110 -9.93 3.26 6.73
CA SER A 110 -9.48 2.17 5.84
C SER A 110 -8.00 2.31 5.43
N ILE A 111 -7.49 3.53 5.23
CA ILE A 111 -6.06 3.76 4.98
C ILE A 111 -5.23 3.44 6.24
N ALA A 112 -5.73 3.77 7.44
CA ALA A 112 -5.08 3.37 8.69
C ALA A 112 -5.10 1.83 8.87
N ALA A 113 -6.20 1.16 8.52
CA ALA A 113 -6.31 -0.30 8.55
C ALA A 113 -5.34 -0.98 7.57
N MET A 114 -5.10 -0.41 6.39
CA MET A 114 -4.07 -0.87 5.47
C MET A 114 -2.66 -0.80 6.10
N LYS A 115 -2.34 0.31 6.76
CA LYS A 115 -1.05 0.51 7.45
C LYS A 115 -0.88 -0.45 8.64
N LEU A 116 -1.96 -0.71 9.38
CA LEU A 116 -2.03 -1.72 10.43
C LEU A 116 -1.75 -3.12 9.85
N ALA A 117 -2.43 -3.49 8.77
CA ALA A 117 -2.27 -4.78 8.11
C ALA A 117 -0.84 -5.00 7.59
N LEU A 118 -0.21 -3.97 7.00
CA LEU A 118 1.19 -4.04 6.59
C LEU A 118 2.14 -4.27 7.77
N SER A 119 1.89 -3.60 8.90
CA SER A 119 2.70 -3.73 10.12
C SER A 119 2.54 -5.12 10.74
N LEU A 120 1.32 -5.66 10.75
CA LEU A 120 1.04 -7.04 11.16
C LEU A 120 1.74 -8.06 10.27
N SER A 121 1.58 -7.95 8.95
CA SER A 121 2.23 -8.86 7.99
C SER A 121 3.76 -8.83 8.14
N SER A 122 4.37 -7.65 8.18
CA SER A 122 5.83 -7.54 8.31
C SER A 122 6.35 -8.02 9.66
N GLY A 123 5.63 -7.76 10.76
CA GLY A 123 5.93 -8.32 12.08
C GLY A 123 5.84 -9.85 12.10
N PHE A 124 4.80 -10.43 11.51
CA PHE A 124 4.66 -11.89 11.42
C PHE A 124 5.72 -12.53 10.54
N ILE A 125 6.10 -11.94 9.40
CA ILE A 125 7.21 -12.43 8.56
C ILE A 125 8.54 -12.42 9.34
N ALA A 126 8.73 -11.42 10.20
CA ALA A 126 9.91 -11.34 11.05
C ALA A 126 9.89 -12.41 12.16
N ILE A 127 8.74 -12.83 12.70
CA ILE A 127 8.66 -13.91 13.69
C ILE A 127 8.71 -15.30 13.04
N PHE A 128 7.94 -15.48 11.97
CA PHE A 128 7.73 -16.70 11.23
C PHE A 128 8.12 -16.45 9.78
N PRO A 129 9.34 -16.80 9.34
CA PRO A 129 9.89 -16.47 8.02
C PRO A 129 9.13 -17.20 6.92
N SER A 130 7.95 -16.68 6.57
CA SER A 130 7.03 -17.29 5.63
C SER A 130 6.31 -16.22 4.83
N PRO A 131 6.38 -16.24 3.48
CA PRO A 131 5.74 -15.23 2.65
C PRO A 131 4.21 -15.30 2.71
N TRP A 132 3.62 -16.40 3.19
CA TRP A 132 2.17 -16.56 3.32
C TRP A 132 1.52 -15.50 4.22
N TRP A 133 2.27 -14.94 5.17
CA TRP A 133 1.79 -13.85 6.02
C TRP A 133 1.53 -12.54 5.25
N LEU A 134 2.01 -12.41 4.01
CA LEU A 134 1.62 -11.31 3.12
C LEU A 134 0.15 -11.35 2.72
N LEU A 135 -0.51 -12.52 2.80
CA LEU A 135 -1.94 -12.62 2.52
C LEU A 135 -2.78 -11.82 3.52
N LEU A 136 -2.29 -11.59 4.76
CA LEU A 136 -2.95 -10.72 5.73
C LEU A 136 -2.98 -9.24 5.27
N TYR A 137 -2.02 -8.82 4.45
CA TYR A 137 -1.97 -7.45 3.94
C TYR A 137 -3.01 -7.22 2.84
N LEU A 138 -3.38 -8.27 2.09
CA LEU A 138 -4.26 -8.18 0.92
C LEU A 138 -5.64 -7.52 1.21
N PRO A 139 -6.43 -7.96 2.21
CA PRO A 139 -7.69 -7.27 2.51
C PRO A 139 -7.48 -5.83 2.97
N GLY A 140 -6.41 -5.57 3.73
CA GLY A 140 -6.05 -4.23 4.20
C GLY A 140 -5.74 -3.28 3.05
N VAL A 141 -4.91 -3.69 2.08
CA VAL A 141 -4.58 -2.86 0.92
C VAL A 141 -5.76 -2.66 -0.02
N ILE A 142 -6.64 -3.66 -0.20
CA ILE A 142 -7.87 -3.47 -0.98
C ILE A 142 -8.76 -2.41 -0.33
N ALA A 143 -9.00 -2.51 0.98
CA ALA A 143 -9.81 -1.53 1.71
C ALA A 143 -9.16 -0.13 1.70
N GLY A 144 -7.86 -0.04 2.00
CA GLY A 144 -7.15 1.24 2.04
C GLY A 144 -7.01 1.92 0.68
N THR A 145 -6.81 1.16 -0.40
CA THR A 145 -6.81 1.72 -1.76
C THR A 145 -8.20 2.18 -2.17
N ALA A 146 -9.26 1.46 -1.83
CA ALA A 146 -10.64 1.92 -2.04
C ALA A 146 -10.93 3.24 -1.29
N GLY A 147 -10.52 3.33 -0.01
CA GLY A 147 -10.62 4.58 0.76
C GLY A 147 -9.81 5.72 0.15
N THR A 148 -8.59 5.43 -0.31
CA THR A 148 -7.73 6.40 -0.99
C THR A 148 -8.35 6.92 -2.28
N ILE A 149 -8.88 6.04 -3.12
CA ILE A 149 -9.56 6.41 -4.38
C ILE A 149 -10.80 7.24 -4.08
N SER A 150 -11.60 6.85 -3.07
CA SER A 150 -12.76 7.63 -2.65
C SER A 150 -12.35 9.03 -2.20
N LEU A 151 -11.32 9.16 -1.36
CA LEU A 151 -10.81 10.44 -0.88
C LEU A 151 -10.29 11.33 -2.02
N ALA A 152 -9.54 10.74 -2.96
CA ALA A 152 -9.04 11.46 -4.14
C ALA A 152 -10.17 11.92 -5.06
N SER A 153 -11.20 11.09 -5.23
CA SER A 153 -12.37 11.43 -6.06
C SER A 153 -13.24 12.53 -5.44
N SER A 154 -13.27 12.64 -4.11
CA SER A 154 -14.03 13.68 -3.40
C SER A 154 -13.28 15.01 -3.29
N ASN A 155 -11.95 15.01 -3.43
CA ASN A 155 -11.09 16.19 -3.34
C ASN A 155 -10.25 16.38 -4.61
N PHE A 156 -10.95 16.66 -5.71
CA PHE A 156 -10.34 16.69 -7.05
C PHE A 156 -9.64 18.03 -7.32
N THR A 157 -8.37 18.13 -6.93
CA THR A 157 -7.48 19.25 -7.28
C THR A 157 -6.58 18.89 -8.48
N ASN A 158 -5.99 19.90 -9.14
CA ASN A 158 -5.01 19.65 -10.22
C ASN A 158 -3.81 18.83 -9.74
N THR A 159 -3.39 19.03 -8.49
CA THR A 159 -2.34 18.26 -7.84
C THR A 159 -2.78 16.81 -7.60
N MET A 160 -4.00 16.59 -7.10
CA MET A 160 -4.58 15.25 -6.92
C MET A 160 -4.64 14.49 -8.24
N LEU A 161 -5.09 15.15 -9.32
CA LEU A 161 -5.14 14.58 -10.66
C LEU A 161 -3.75 14.15 -11.14
N THR A 162 -2.74 15.00 -10.95
CA THR A 162 -1.37 14.71 -11.38
C THR A 162 -0.80 13.51 -10.63
N VAL A 163 -0.95 13.46 -9.30
CA VAL A 163 -0.51 12.33 -8.48
C VAL A 163 -1.23 11.04 -8.89
N THR A 164 -2.56 11.09 -9.07
CA THR A 164 -3.35 9.93 -9.51
C THR A 164 -2.90 9.44 -10.88
N ALA A 165 -2.67 10.35 -11.83
CA ALA A 165 -2.22 10.02 -13.18
C ALA A 165 -0.82 9.38 -13.18
N VAL A 166 0.11 9.87 -12.35
CA VAL A 166 1.47 9.32 -12.24
C VAL A 166 1.43 7.91 -11.65
N PHE A 167 0.82 7.73 -10.47
CA PHE A 167 0.81 6.42 -9.81
C PHE A 167 -0.03 5.39 -10.58
N GLY A 168 -1.21 5.78 -11.05
CA GLY A 168 -2.08 4.93 -11.85
C GLY A 168 -1.47 4.59 -13.22
N GLY A 169 -0.89 5.58 -13.89
CA GLY A 169 -0.26 5.42 -15.21
C GLY A 169 0.98 4.53 -15.16
N VAL A 170 1.87 4.74 -14.19
CA VAL A 170 3.06 3.88 -14.02
C VAL A 170 2.66 2.46 -13.65
N SER A 171 1.72 2.28 -12.72
CA SER A 171 1.21 0.95 -12.36
C SER A 171 0.61 0.22 -13.56
N LEU A 172 -0.21 0.91 -14.37
CA LEU A 172 -0.81 0.36 -15.57
C LEU A 172 0.25 -0.01 -16.62
N ALA A 173 1.24 0.87 -16.85
CA ALA A 173 2.34 0.62 -17.79
C ALA A 173 3.17 -0.61 -17.37
N CYS A 174 3.47 -0.76 -16.08
CA CYS A 174 4.13 -1.95 -15.56
C CYS A 174 3.31 -3.23 -15.80
N CYS A 175 2.00 -3.21 -15.52
CA CYS A 175 1.13 -4.36 -15.78
C CYS A 175 1.09 -4.72 -17.28
N ILE A 176 0.98 -3.73 -18.17
CA ILE A 176 1.00 -3.94 -19.62
C ILE A 176 2.35 -4.54 -20.07
N ALA A 177 3.47 -4.00 -19.58
CA ALA A 177 4.79 -4.52 -19.89
C ALA A 177 4.96 -5.98 -19.44
N SER A 178 4.49 -6.32 -18.23
CA SER A 178 4.51 -7.71 -17.72
C SER A 178 3.68 -8.67 -18.57
N ILE A 179 2.52 -8.22 -19.06
CA ILE A 179 1.69 -9.00 -20.01
C ILE A 179 2.47 -9.24 -21.30
N ILE A 180 3.02 -8.18 -21.90
CA ILE A 180 3.75 -8.24 -23.17
C ILE A 180 4.96 -9.19 -23.04
N ILE A 181 5.76 -9.05 -21.98
CA ILE A 181 6.92 -9.92 -21.71
C ILE A 181 6.47 -11.38 -21.56
N SER A 182 5.40 -11.63 -20.81
CA SER A 182 4.87 -12.99 -20.62
C SER A 182 4.40 -13.59 -21.96
N CYS A 183 3.73 -12.81 -22.81
CA CYS A 183 3.33 -13.25 -24.15
C CYS A 183 4.53 -13.57 -25.05
N TYR A 184 5.59 -12.77 -25.00
CA TYR A 184 6.80 -13.03 -25.80
C TYR A 184 7.57 -14.28 -25.35
N LEU A 185 7.71 -14.49 -24.04
CA LEU A 185 8.42 -15.65 -23.50
C LEU A 185 7.70 -16.97 -23.84
N LEU A 186 6.37 -16.97 -23.75
CA LEU A 186 5.56 -18.17 -24.01
C LEU A 186 5.40 -18.48 -25.50
N GLY A 187 5.38 -17.46 -26.35
CA GLY A 187 5.31 -17.64 -27.82
C GLY A 187 6.54 -18.32 -28.41
N SER A 188 7.64 -18.40 -27.66
CA SER A 188 8.89 -19.05 -28.10
C SER A 188 8.89 -20.57 -27.91
N GLU A 189 8.09 -21.13 -26.99
CA GLU A 189 8.02 -22.57 -26.75
C GLU A 189 6.94 -23.22 -27.63
N LYS A 190 7.36 -23.64 -28.81
CA LYS A 190 6.56 -24.36 -29.80
C LYS A 190 6.43 -25.83 -29.38
N GLY A 191 5.71 -26.13 -28.29
CA GLY A 191 5.76 -27.46 -27.65
C GLY A 191 4.45 -27.98 -27.04
N ASP A 192 3.93 -27.38 -25.96
CA ASP A 192 2.84 -27.96 -25.17
C ASP A 192 1.78 -26.91 -24.77
N ASN A 193 0.63 -26.93 -25.44
CA ASN A 193 -0.37 -25.84 -25.45
C ASN A 193 -1.15 -25.61 -24.14
N LEU A 194 -1.25 -26.58 -23.22
CA LEU A 194 -2.10 -26.42 -22.03
C LEU A 194 -1.34 -25.86 -20.81
N ASN A 195 -0.11 -26.32 -20.58
CA ASN A 195 0.69 -25.91 -19.42
C ASN A 195 1.25 -24.48 -19.58
N SER A 196 1.53 -24.08 -20.82
CA SER A 196 2.03 -22.73 -21.15
C SER A 196 1.03 -21.63 -20.80
N GLY A 197 -0.26 -21.82 -21.08
CA GLY A 197 -1.31 -20.85 -20.74
C GLY A 197 -1.53 -20.67 -19.24
N VAL A 198 -1.44 -21.76 -18.47
CA VAL A 198 -1.54 -21.71 -16.99
C VAL A 198 -0.35 -20.97 -16.39
N LEU A 199 0.87 -21.26 -16.88
CA LEU A 199 2.09 -20.58 -16.46
C LEU A 199 2.04 -19.06 -16.75
N ALA A 200 1.47 -18.66 -17.90
CA ALA A 200 1.23 -17.27 -18.27
C ALA A 200 0.40 -16.51 -17.25
N LEU A 201 -0.72 -17.12 -16.83
CA LEU A 201 -1.65 -16.51 -15.90
C LEU A 201 -0.99 -16.36 -14.54
N PHE A 202 -0.30 -17.38 -14.04
CA PHE A 202 0.45 -17.29 -12.79
C PHE A 202 1.53 -16.21 -12.84
N SER A 203 2.30 -16.11 -13.92
CA SER A 203 3.31 -15.07 -14.12
C SER A 203 2.73 -13.65 -14.10
N PHE A 204 1.57 -13.45 -14.74
CA PHE A 204 0.90 -12.15 -14.72
C PHE A 204 0.44 -11.77 -13.30
N TYR A 205 -0.17 -12.70 -12.57
CA TYR A 205 -0.66 -12.44 -11.21
C TYR A 205 0.49 -12.18 -10.24
N THR A 206 1.61 -12.90 -10.36
CA THR A 206 2.76 -12.76 -9.44
C THR A 206 3.47 -11.42 -9.58
N VAL A 207 3.42 -10.76 -10.74
CA VAL A 207 4.05 -9.44 -10.93
C VAL A 207 3.06 -8.29 -10.77
N SER A 208 1.86 -8.41 -11.36
CA SER A 208 0.91 -7.29 -11.41
C SER A 208 0.28 -7.00 -10.06
N ILE A 209 -0.02 -8.03 -9.25
CA ILE A 209 -0.61 -7.82 -7.93
C ILE A 209 0.37 -7.05 -7.01
N PRO A 210 1.63 -7.46 -6.84
CA PRO A 210 2.58 -6.70 -6.03
C PRO A 210 2.78 -5.27 -6.50
N VAL A 211 2.85 -5.03 -7.81
CA VAL A 211 2.97 -3.67 -8.38
C VAL A 211 1.77 -2.82 -7.96
N CYS A 212 0.54 -3.28 -8.21
CA CYS A 212 -0.66 -2.54 -7.82
C CYS A 212 -0.72 -2.30 -6.30
N VAL A 213 -0.31 -3.29 -5.50
CA VAL A 213 -0.29 -3.20 -4.03
C VAL A 213 0.72 -2.16 -3.55
N VAL A 214 1.94 -2.17 -4.08
CA VAL A 214 3.00 -1.21 -3.72
C VAL A 214 2.63 0.19 -4.16
N PHE A 215 2.24 0.38 -5.43
CA PHE A 215 1.88 1.68 -5.95
C PHE A 215 0.61 2.23 -5.30
N GLY A 216 -0.37 1.39 -4.99
CA GLY A 216 -1.58 1.79 -4.26
C GLY A 216 -1.29 2.32 -2.85
N ALA A 217 -0.37 1.68 -2.12
CA ALA A 217 0.04 2.17 -0.81
C ALA A 217 0.84 3.48 -0.89
N LEU A 218 1.80 3.58 -1.82
CA LEU A 218 2.58 4.81 -2.03
C LEU A 218 1.69 5.97 -2.49
N TYR A 219 0.68 5.68 -3.33
CA TYR A 219 -0.34 6.64 -3.75
C TYR A 219 -1.12 7.19 -2.55
N SER A 220 -1.51 6.32 -1.60
CA SER A 220 -2.24 6.74 -0.40
C SER A 220 -1.52 7.79 0.44
N ASP A 221 -0.18 7.74 0.51
CA ASP A 221 0.58 8.72 1.28
C ASP A 221 0.49 10.12 0.66
N TRP A 222 0.52 10.22 -0.66
CA TRP A 222 0.41 11.50 -1.38
C TRP A 222 -1.02 12.03 -1.38
N VAL A 223 -2.03 11.16 -1.52
CA VAL A 223 -3.44 11.57 -1.41
C VAL A 223 -3.73 12.16 -0.04
N LEU A 224 -3.26 11.49 1.04
CA LEU A 224 -3.38 12.02 2.40
C LEU A 224 -2.64 13.35 2.56
N ALA A 225 -1.45 13.48 1.97
CA ALA A 225 -0.67 14.70 2.04
C ALA A 225 -1.37 15.91 1.41
N ILE A 226 -2.02 15.69 0.27
CA ILE A 226 -2.82 16.72 -0.42
C ILE A 226 -4.11 17.00 0.37
N ALA A 227 -4.78 15.96 0.88
CA ALA A 227 -6.02 16.12 1.65
C ALA A 227 -5.80 16.88 2.97
N ALA A 228 -4.66 16.65 3.62
CA ALA A 228 -4.27 17.30 4.87
C ALA A 228 -3.55 18.65 4.67
N ASP A 229 -3.33 19.09 3.42
CA ASP A 229 -2.47 20.24 3.08
C ASP A 229 -1.09 20.21 3.77
N ASN A 230 -0.51 19.02 3.90
CA ASN A 230 0.79 18.79 4.54
C ASN A 230 1.59 17.77 3.74
N LEU A 231 2.43 18.27 2.83
CA LEU A 231 3.25 17.44 1.93
C LEU A 231 4.30 16.58 2.66
N THR A 232 4.75 17.03 3.83
CA THR A 232 5.77 16.30 4.60
C THR A 232 5.17 15.11 5.34
N GLY A 233 3.94 15.28 5.86
CA GLY A 233 3.22 14.31 6.69
C GLY A 233 3.75 14.18 8.12
N TYR A 234 4.47 15.19 8.62
CA TYR A 234 4.77 15.34 10.05
C TYR A 234 3.74 16.25 10.73
N PRO A 235 3.15 15.85 11.87
CA PRO A 235 2.10 16.62 12.53
C PRO A 235 2.67 17.75 13.40
N THR A 236 3.09 18.87 12.79
CA THR A 236 3.75 20.01 13.49
C THR A 236 2.86 20.72 14.50
N ASP A 237 1.58 20.88 14.18
CA ASP A 237 0.64 21.73 14.93
C ASP A 237 -0.26 20.92 15.89
N GLU A 238 0.04 19.62 16.04
CA GLU A 238 -0.71 18.69 16.86
C GLU A 238 -0.09 18.50 18.26
N SER A 239 -0.88 17.95 19.18
CA SER A 239 -0.44 17.67 20.55
C SER A 239 0.84 16.81 20.62
N ASP A 240 1.66 17.01 21.66
CA ASP A 240 2.88 16.23 21.92
C ASP A 240 2.65 14.71 21.89
N LEU A 241 1.48 14.26 22.32
CA LEU A 241 1.09 12.84 22.30
C LEU A 241 0.96 12.30 20.87
N VAL A 242 0.40 13.09 19.94
CA VAL A 242 0.27 12.71 18.51
C VAL A 242 1.66 12.62 17.88
N GLN A 243 2.52 13.60 18.13
CA GLN A 243 3.90 13.59 17.64
C GLN A 243 4.69 12.40 18.20
N ALA A 244 4.54 12.08 19.49
CA ALA A 244 5.19 10.93 20.11
C ALA A 244 4.74 9.61 19.48
N LEU A 245 3.44 9.43 19.21
CA LEU A 245 2.92 8.22 18.55
C LEU A 245 3.36 8.12 17.09
N TRP A 246 3.46 9.24 16.39
CA TRP A 246 4.03 9.29 15.03
C TRP A 246 5.48 8.82 15.03
N VAL A 247 6.30 9.34 15.95
CA VAL A 247 7.72 8.94 16.09
C VAL A 247 7.83 7.48 16.49
N LEU A 248 7.02 7.03 17.45
CA LEU A 248 6.96 5.63 17.89
C LEU A 248 6.68 4.69 16.71
N TYR A 249 5.68 5.03 15.89
CA TYR A 249 5.35 4.26 14.70
C TYR A 249 6.50 4.24 13.68
N MET A 250 7.13 5.39 13.44
CA MET A 250 8.27 5.48 12.51
C MET A 250 9.46 4.65 12.96
N ILE A 251 9.84 4.71 14.24
CA ILE A 251 10.92 3.90 14.80
C ILE A 251 10.56 2.42 14.77
N GLY A 252 9.33 2.07 15.19
CA GLY A 252 8.84 0.69 15.23
C GLY A 252 8.98 -0.02 13.88
N LYS A 253 8.59 0.65 12.79
CA LYS A 253 8.74 0.11 11.43
C LYS A 253 10.19 -0.15 11.01
N ARG A 254 11.18 0.50 11.62
CA ARG A 254 12.60 0.33 11.28
C ARG A 254 13.28 -0.79 12.05
N LEU A 255 12.66 -1.29 13.13
CA LEU A 255 13.25 -2.37 13.92
C LEU A 255 13.51 -3.64 13.09
N SER A 256 12.65 -3.93 12.12
CA SER A 256 12.84 -5.08 11.22
C SER A 256 14.10 -4.97 10.34
N LEU A 257 14.68 -3.77 10.14
CA LEU A 257 15.96 -3.61 9.44
C LEU A 257 17.15 -4.15 10.25
N LEU A 258 17.00 -4.24 11.58
CA LEU A 258 18.04 -4.66 12.52
C LEU A 258 18.04 -6.18 12.77
N THR A 259 17.26 -6.93 11.99
CA THR A 259 17.26 -8.38 12.02
C THR A 259 18.60 -8.93 11.52
N ILE A 260 19.07 -10.00 12.18
CA ILE A 260 20.38 -10.64 11.94
C ILE A 260 20.25 -11.99 11.25
#